data_AF-A0AAU6Y9L3-F1
#
_entry.id   AF-A0AAU6Y9L3-F1
#
_cell.length_a   1.000
_cell.length_b   1.000
_cell.length_c   1.000
_cell.angle_alpha   90.00
_cell.angle_beta   90.00
_cell.angle_gamma   90.00
#
_symmetry.space_group_name_H-M   'P 1'
#
loop_
_entity.id
_entity.type
_entity.pdbx_description
1 polymer ?
#
loop_
_entity_poly.entity_id
_entity_poly.type
_entity_poly.pdbx_seq_one_letter_code
_entity_poly.pdbx_strand_id
1 'polypeptide(L)'
;MIKEYLTIKAFINGGKILKAAFGNFMTDRALKYSASLAYYTIFSLAPLLLLLISLIGIFMGQDAIQGKVFSEINGMVGNEPAKQIQGMIKHLERCQVNLPYRLLLA
;
A
#
# COMPACT_ATOMS: atom_id res chain seq x y z
N MET A 1 -15.25 -21.99 48.60
CA MET A 1 -13.87 -22.50 48.62
C MET A 1 -13.35 -22.94 47.23
N ILE A 2 -14.15 -23.58 46.36
CA ILE A 2 -13.67 -24.13 45.06
C ILE A 2 -13.51 -23.08 43.93
N LYS A 3 -14.30 -22.00 43.93
CA LYS A 3 -14.26 -20.96 42.87
C LYS A 3 -12.95 -20.18 42.78
N GLU A 4 -12.26 -19.95 43.90
CA GLU A 4 -10.99 -19.20 43.92
C GLU A 4 -9.82 -19.95 43.27
N TYR A 5 -9.79 -21.28 43.42
CA TYR A 5 -8.73 -22.13 42.88
C TYR A 5 -8.75 -22.19 41.34
N LEU A 6 -9.95 -22.05 40.75
CA LEU A 6 -10.16 -22.09 39.30
C LEU A 6 -9.67 -20.81 38.62
N THR A 7 -9.97 -19.64 39.20
CA THR A 7 -9.64 -18.33 38.62
C THR A 7 -8.13 -18.06 38.60
N ILE A 8 -7.42 -18.43 39.67
CA ILE A 8 -5.97 -18.20 39.78
C ILE A 8 -5.20 -19.10 38.79
N LYS A 9 -5.54 -20.39 38.71
CA LYS A 9 -4.93 -21.29 37.70
C LYS A 9 -5.32 -20.91 36.28
N ALA A 10 -6.56 -20.46 36.04
CA ALA A 10 -6.97 -19.96 34.73
C ALA A 10 -6.15 -18.74 34.29
N PHE A 11 -5.87 -17.82 35.21
CA PHE A 11 -5.05 -16.63 34.93
C PHE A 11 -3.58 -17.01 34.63
N ILE A 12 -2.99 -17.92 35.41
CA ILE A 12 -1.63 -18.43 35.19
C ILE A 12 -1.52 -19.20 33.86
N ASN A 13 -2.55 -19.99 33.52
CA ASN A 13 -2.60 -20.73 32.26
C ASN A 13 -2.81 -19.79 31.06
N GLY A 14 -3.60 -18.73 31.21
CA GLY A 14 -3.74 -17.69 30.18
C GLY A 14 -2.40 -17.06 29.81
N GLY A 15 -1.58 -16.71 30.80
CA GLY A 15 -0.22 -16.21 30.57
C GLY A 15 0.70 -17.22 29.87
N LYS A 16 0.61 -18.52 30.22
CA LYS A 16 1.35 -19.59 29.53
C LYS A 16 0.92 -19.73 28.06
N ILE A 17 -0.37 -19.66 27.77
CA ILE A 17 -0.91 -19.74 26.41
C ILE A 17 -0.46 -18.53 25.60
N LEU A 18 -0.52 -17.32 26.17
CA LEU A 18 -0.06 -16.10 25.49
C LEU A 18 1.43 -16.18 25.15
N LYS A 19 2.27 -16.65 26.10
CA LYS A 19 3.70 -16.86 25.88
C LYS A 19 3.97 -17.92 24.80
N ALA A 20 3.22 -19.02 24.80
CA ALA A 20 3.33 -20.07 23.78
C ALA A 20 2.88 -19.58 22.39
N ALA A 21 1.75 -18.84 22.32
CA ALA A 21 1.25 -18.26 21.08
C ALA A 21 2.25 -17.24 20.51
N PHE A 22 2.80 -16.36 21.34
CA PHE A 22 3.81 -15.41 20.91
C PHE A 22 5.11 -16.09 20.45
N GLY A 23 5.57 -17.11 21.19
CA GLY A 23 6.74 -17.91 20.80
C GLY A 23 6.53 -18.58 19.44
N ASN A 24 5.41 -19.26 19.26
CA ASN A 24 5.07 -19.92 18.00
C ASN A 24 4.91 -18.92 16.85
N PHE A 25 4.28 -17.76 17.09
CA PHE A 25 4.14 -16.69 16.09
C PHE A 25 5.50 -16.18 15.60
N MET A 26 6.48 -16.06 16.50
CA MET A 26 7.85 -15.68 16.13
C MET A 26 8.58 -16.79 15.38
N THR A 27 8.43 -18.05 15.81
CA THR A 27 9.07 -19.20 15.16
C THR A 27 8.51 -19.45 13.75
N ASP A 28 7.21 -19.21 13.54
CA ASP A 28 6.53 -19.44 12.25
C ASP A 28 6.77 -18.32 11.21
N ARG A 29 7.83 -17.53 11.42
CA ARG A 29 8.27 -16.43 10.53
C ARG A 29 7.16 -15.40 10.25
N ALA A 30 6.13 -15.32 11.09
CA ALA A 30 4.99 -14.44 10.86
C ALA A 30 5.43 -12.97 10.73
N LEU A 31 6.41 -12.55 11.54
CA LEU A 31 7.02 -11.22 11.40
C LEU A 31 7.70 -11.01 10.03
N LYS A 32 8.39 -12.02 9.52
CA LYS A 32 9.10 -11.93 8.24
C LYS A 32 8.12 -11.81 7.07
N TYR A 33 7.03 -12.57 7.09
CA TYR A 33 5.96 -12.47 6.09
C TYR A 33 5.22 -11.12 6.18
N SER A 34 4.90 -10.65 7.38
CA SER A 34 4.31 -9.32 7.58
C SER A 34 5.23 -8.20 7.10
N ALA A 35 6.54 -8.32 7.38
CA ALA A 35 7.54 -7.36 6.91
C ALA A 35 7.64 -7.37 5.38
N SER A 36 7.67 -8.54 4.73
CA SER A 36 7.70 -8.60 3.26
C SER A 36 6.43 -8.03 2.65
N LEU A 37 5.27 -8.31 3.24
CA LEU A 37 3.99 -7.77 2.77
C LEU A 37 3.97 -6.24 2.84
N ALA A 38 4.40 -5.66 3.97
CA ALA A 38 4.49 -4.20 4.11
C ALA A 38 5.46 -3.58 3.09
N TYR A 39 6.64 -4.19 2.91
CA TYR A 39 7.62 -3.75 1.90
C TYR A 39 7.06 -3.82 0.48
N TYR A 40 6.40 -4.92 0.12
CA TYR A 40 5.79 -5.07 -1.20
C TYR A 40 4.70 -4.02 -1.41
N THR A 41 3.84 -3.78 -0.43
CA THR A 41 2.79 -2.77 -0.56
C THR A 41 3.38 -1.39 -0.78
N ILE A 42 4.31 -0.93 0.07
CA ILE A 42 4.90 0.41 -0.04
C ILE A 42 5.67 0.57 -1.36
N PHE A 43 6.47 -0.43 -1.74
CA PHE A 43 7.30 -0.36 -2.94
C PHE A 43 6.49 -0.50 -4.23
N SER A 44 5.40 -1.28 -4.22
CA SER A 44 4.51 -1.45 -5.36
C SER A 44 3.43 -0.36 -5.49
N LEU A 45 3.22 0.47 -4.45
CA LEU A 45 2.15 1.47 -4.43
C LEU A 45 2.27 2.47 -5.59
N ALA A 46 3.49 2.94 -5.88
CA ALA A 46 3.74 3.89 -6.96
C ALA A 46 3.45 3.32 -8.37
N PRO A 47 4.02 2.17 -8.78
CA PRO A 47 3.70 1.58 -10.09
C PRO A 47 2.24 1.12 -10.20
N LEU A 48 1.63 0.64 -9.12
CA LEU A 48 0.20 0.31 -9.09
C LEU A 48 -0.66 1.55 -9.37
N LEU A 49 -0.35 2.67 -8.73
CA LEU A 49 -1.09 3.91 -8.90
C LEU A 49 -0.96 4.46 -10.33
N LEU A 50 0.24 4.39 -10.91
CA LEU A 50 0.44 4.71 -12.32
C LEU A 50 -0.38 3.79 -13.24
N LEU A 51 -0.41 2.49 -12.97
CA LEU A 51 -1.22 1.54 -13.73
C LEU A 51 -2.70 1.91 -13.66
N LEU A 52 -3.22 2.22 -12.48
CA LEU A 52 -4.62 2.65 -12.29
C LEU A 52 -4.93 3.94 -13.07
N ILE A 53 -4.06 4.94 -13.01
CA ILE A 53 -4.23 6.19 -13.74
C ILE A 53 -4.18 5.96 -15.25
N SER A 54 -3.30 5.08 -15.73
CA SER A 54 -3.21 4.71 -17.14
C SER A 54 -4.50 4.04 -17.62
N LEU A 55 -5.05 3.10 -16.84
CA LEU A 55 -6.33 2.45 -17.15
C LEU A 55 -7.48 3.47 -17.19
N ILE A 56 -7.57 4.35 -16.20
CA ILE A 56 -8.61 5.39 -16.15
C ILE A 56 -8.46 6.36 -17.32
N GLY A 57 -7.23 6.71 -17.69
CA GLY A 57 -6.93 7.59 -18.82
C GLY A 57 -7.39 7.06 -20.17
N ILE A 58 -7.38 5.75 -20.36
CA ILE A 58 -7.91 5.10 -21.56
C ILE A 58 -9.44 5.32 -21.68
N PHE A 59 -10.16 5.33 -20.56
CA PHE A 59 -11.62 5.51 -20.55
C PHE A 59 -12.07 6.99 -20.50
N MET A 60 -11.32 7.87 -19.81
CA MET A 60 -11.75 9.24 -19.52
C MET A 60 -11.05 10.33 -20.34
N GLY A 61 -10.02 9.99 -21.13
CA GLY A 61 -9.20 10.95 -21.87
C GLY A 61 -8.16 11.67 -21.01
N GLN A 62 -7.07 12.15 -21.63
CA GLN A 62 -5.92 12.72 -20.90
C GLN A 62 -6.28 13.97 -20.08
N ASP A 63 -7.25 14.78 -20.53
CA ASP A 63 -7.67 16.01 -19.85
C ASP A 63 -8.36 15.75 -18.50
N ALA A 64 -8.95 14.57 -18.27
CA ALA A 64 -9.60 14.24 -17.02
C ALA A 64 -8.61 13.96 -15.87
N ILE A 65 -7.39 13.54 -16.20
CA ILE A 65 -6.39 13.07 -15.24
C ILE A 65 -5.73 14.25 -14.50
N GLN A 66 -5.47 15.36 -15.20
CA GLN A 66 -4.71 16.47 -14.60
C GLN A 66 -5.53 17.32 -13.62
N GLY A 67 -6.86 17.40 -13.80
CA GLY A 67 -7.74 18.23 -12.98
C GLY A 67 -8.65 17.46 -12.01
N LYS A 68 -9.45 16.51 -12.52
CA LYS A 68 -10.50 15.84 -11.74
C LYS A 68 -9.94 14.77 -10.80
N VAL A 69 -9.02 13.94 -11.30
CA VAL A 69 -8.42 12.85 -10.52
C VAL A 69 -7.63 13.39 -9.33
N PHE A 70 -6.89 14.49 -9.50
CA PHE A 70 -6.19 15.13 -8.39
C PHE A 70 -7.16 15.64 -7.31
N SER A 71 -8.28 16.25 -7.70
CA SER A 71 -9.29 16.73 -6.74
C SER A 71 -9.92 15.58 -5.94
N GLU A 72 -10.21 14.45 -6.59
CA GLU A 72 -10.75 13.25 -5.92
C GLU A 72 -9.73 12.61 -4.97
N ILE A 73 -8.48 12.44 -5.41
CA ILE A 73 -7.41 11.91 -4.56
C ILE A 73 -7.17 12.83 -3.35
N ASN A 74 -7.19 14.15 -3.54
CA ASN A 74 -7.08 15.10 -2.44
C ASN A 74 -8.25 14.98 -1.44
N GLY A 75 -9.48 14.82 -1.94
CA GLY A 75 -10.66 14.61 -1.09
C GLY A 75 -10.62 13.34 -0.25
N MET A 76 -9.95 12.28 -0.74
CA MET A 76 -9.85 10.99 -0.05
C MET A 76 -8.63 10.88 0.87
N VAL A 77 -7.47 11.38 0.44
CA VAL A 77 -6.17 11.11 1.10
C VAL A 77 -5.56 12.38 1.73
N GLY A 78 -6.05 13.57 1.36
CA GLY A 78 -5.55 14.86 1.84
C GLY A 78 -4.46 15.47 0.96
N ASN A 79 -4.12 16.73 1.25
CA ASN A 79 -3.29 17.57 0.38
C ASN A 79 -1.85 17.07 0.21
N GLU A 80 -1.15 16.74 1.29
CA GLU A 80 0.24 16.24 1.25
C GLU A 80 0.42 15.01 0.33
N PRO A 81 -0.30 13.89 0.55
CA PRO A 81 -0.13 12.69 -0.25
C PRO A 81 -0.61 12.89 -1.69
N ALA A 82 -1.68 13.66 -1.90
CA ALA A 82 -2.14 13.99 -3.25
C ALA A 82 -1.05 14.74 -4.05
N LYS A 83 -0.34 15.69 -3.42
CA LYS A 83 0.76 16.44 -4.06
C LYS A 83 1.92 15.53 -4.47
N GLN A 84 2.27 14.54 -3.66
CA GLN A 84 3.32 13.59 -3.99
C GLN A 84 2.95 12.74 -5.19
N ILE A 85 1.70 12.24 -5.23
CA ILE A 85 1.15 11.48 -6.35
C ILE A 85 1.19 12.32 -7.63
N GLN A 86 0.74 13.58 -7.58
CA GLN A 86 0.79 14.50 -8.72
C GLN A 86 2.22 14.73 -9.23
N GLY A 87 3.18 14.86 -8.30
CA GLY A 87 4.60 14.96 -8.62
C GLY A 87 5.14 13.72 -9.34
N MET A 88 4.76 12.52 -8.87
CA MET A 88 5.15 11.26 -9.53
C MET A 88 4.59 11.16 -10.94
N ILE A 89 3.31 11.48 -11.15
CA ILE A 89 2.67 11.46 -12.48
C ILE A 89 3.38 12.40 -13.45
N LYS A 90 3.67 13.64 -13.04
CA LYS A 90 4.40 14.62 -13.86
C LYS A 90 5.79 14.15 -14.26
N HIS A 91 6.48 13.40 -13.40
CA HIS A 91 7.78 12.82 -13.75
C HIS A 91 7.65 11.65 -14.73
N LEU A 92 6.59 10.84 -14.60
CA LEU A 92 6.35 9.67 -15.43
C LEU A 92 5.89 10.05 -16.85
N GLU A 93 5.07 11.09 -17.01
CA GLU A 93 4.76 11.69 -18.33
C GLU A 93 6.04 12.14 -19.04
N ARG A 94 6.99 12.74 -18.30
CA ARG A 94 8.28 13.17 -18.85
C ARG A 94 9.17 12.00 -19.29
N CYS A 95 9.00 10.82 -18.70
CA CYS A 95 9.73 9.60 -19.06
C CYS A 95 9.12 8.84 -20.25
N GLN A 96 7.81 8.91 -20.49
CA GLN A 96 7.16 8.17 -21.60
C GLN A 96 7.11 8.95 -22.93
N VAL A 97 7.14 10.28 -22.93
CA VAL A 97 6.93 11.07 -24.16
C VAL A 97 8.26 11.43 -24.85
N ASN A 98 9.04 10.41 -25.21
CA ASN A 98 10.07 10.58 -26.25
C ASN A 98 10.33 9.24 -26.98
N LEU A 99 9.27 8.64 -27.53
CA LEU A 99 9.43 7.59 -28.52
C LEU A 99 9.88 8.23 -29.85
N PRO A 100 10.99 7.77 -30.45
CA PRO A 100 11.57 8.37 -31.66
C PRO A 100 10.80 7.98 -32.93
N TYR A 101 9.47 8.14 -32.98
CA TYR A 101 8.71 7.94 -34.22
C TYR A 101 8.94 9.07 -35.24
N ARG A 102 9.63 10.13 -34.83
CA ARG A 102 10.00 11.28 -35.68
C ARG A 102 11.23 11.02 -36.58
N LEU A 103 11.87 9.85 -36.49
CA LEU A 103 13.02 9.44 -37.33
C LEU A 103 12.63 8.49 -38.50
N LEU A 104 11.36 8.08 -38.61
CA LEU A 104 10.88 7.23 -39.71
C LEU A 104 10.24 8.03 -40.87
N LEU A 105 10.19 9.36 -40.76
CA LEU A 105 9.58 10.26 -41.75
C LEU A 105 10.56 11.38 -42.19
N ALA A 106 11.87 11.18 -42.03
CA ALA A 106 12.92 12.10 -42.50
C ALA A 106 13.82 11.40 -43.53
#